data_AF-A0A829GNM7-F1
#
_entry.id   AF-A0A829GNM7-F1
#
_cell.length_a   1.000
_cell.length_b   1.000
_cell.length_c   1.000
_cell.angle_alpha   90.00
_cell.angle_beta   90.00
_cell.angle_gamma   90.00
#
_symmetry.space_group_name_H-M   'P 1'
#
loop_
_entity.id
_entity.type
_entity.pdbx_description
1 polymer ?
#
loop_
_entity_poly.entity_id
_entity_poly.type
_entity_poly.pdbx_seq_one_letter_code
_entity_poly.pdbx_strand_id
1 'polypeptide(L)'
;AVNNTVRQVATSMTTAVMISVLSNVTNLAKPAASLLKTNPLQYKQDFFGATLSGYHAAFLLAAGFSLIGWILAFFLNTHAMSQEVTIKNEKKVKA
;
A
#
# COMPACT_ATOMS: atom_id res chain seq x y z
N ALA A 1 18.98 10.41 7.07
CA ALA A 1 18.17 10.66 5.85
C ALA A 1 17.58 9.36 5.27
N VAL A 2 18.40 8.34 4.99
CA VAL A 2 17.99 7.11 4.27
C VAL A 2 16.78 6.36 4.87
N ASN A 3 16.69 6.17 6.20
CA ASN A 3 15.56 5.44 6.81
C ASN A 3 14.19 6.10 6.55
N ASN A 4 14.15 7.44 6.51
CA ASN A 4 12.93 8.17 6.20
C ASN A 4 12.61 8.08 4.70
N THR A 5 13.62 8.16 3.83
CA THR A 5 13.46 8.01 2.38
C THR A 5 12.98 6.61 1.99
N VAL A 6 13.56 5.55 2.55
CA VAL A 6 13.16 4.16 2.27
C VAL A 6 11.70 3.94 2.63
N ARG A 7 11.28 4.37 3.83
CA ARG A 7 9.88 4.26 4.25
C ARG A 7 8.95 5.08 3.34
N GLN A 8 9.37 6.27 2.93
CA GLN A 8 8.59 7.12 2.02
C GLN A 8 8.40 6.49 0.64
N VAL A 9 9.48 5.98 0.05
CA VAL A 9 9.44 5.31 -1.27
C VAL A 9 8.63 4.02 -1.21
N ALA A 10 8.74 3.24 -0.14
CA ALA A 10 7.94 2.04 0.05
C ALA A 10 6.43 2.35 0.12
N THR A 11 6.04 3.39 0.88
CA THR A 11 4.64 3.81 0.99
C THR A 11 4.08 4.31 -0.34
N SER A 12 4.83 5.11 -1.09
CA SER A 12 4.37 5.64 -2.39
C SER A 12 4.23 4.54 -3.43
N MET A 13 5.17 3.60 -3.50
CA MET A 13 5.13 2.47 -4.43
C MET A 13 3.94 1.55 -4.13
N THR A 14 3.70 1.23 -2.86
CA THR A 14 2.54 0.40 -2.44
C THR A 14 1.22 1.04 -2.90
N THR A 15 1.09 2.34 -2.67
CA THR A 15 -0.10 3.10 -3.07
C THR A 15 -0.26 3.17 -4.58
N ALA A 16 0.84 3.37 -5.32
CA ALA A 16 0.82 3.43 -6.79
C ALA A 16 0.35 2.12 -7.41
N VAL A 17 0.82 0.97 -6.90
CA VAL A 17 0.38 -0.35 -7.37
C VAL A 17 -1.11 -0.56 -7.05
N MET A 18 -1.55 -0.20 -5.85
CA MET A 18 -2.96 -0.30 -5.45
C MET A 18 -3.88 0.54 -6.37
N ILE A 19 -3.52 1.81 -6.60
CA ILE A 19 -4.26 2.70 -7.50
C ILE A 19 -4.23 2.19 -8.94
N SER A 20 -3.10 1.64 -9.39
CA SER A 20 -2.96 1.06 -10.72
C SER A 20 -3.94 -0.09 -10.93
N VAL A 21 -4.01 -1.04 -9.99
CA VAL A 21 -4.94 -2.19 -10.08
C VAL A 21 -6.40 -1.73 -10.04
N LEU A 22 -6.76 -0.85 -9.09
CA LEU A 22 -8.09 -0.26 -8.99
C LEU A 22 -8.51 0.39 -10.31
N SER A 23 -7.65 1.25 -10.86
CA SER A 23 -7.91 1.99 -12.10
C SER A 23 -8.00 1.05 -13.31
N ASN A 24 -7.10 0.08 -13.43
CA ASN A 24 -7.10 -0.86 -14.54
C ASN A 24 -8.38 -1.70 -14.56
N VAL A 25 -8.74 -2.31 -13.44
CA VAL A 25 -9.95 -3.15 -13.35
C VAL A 25 -11.22 -2.32 -13.54
N THR A 26 -11.27 -1.12 -12.97
CA THR A 26 -12.41 -0.20 -13.19
C THR A 26 -12.53 0.18 -14.67
N ASN A 27 -11.41 0.47 -15.34
CA ASN A 27 -11.41 0.84 -16.76
C ASN A 27 -11.75 -0.33 -17.69
N LEU A 28 -11.46 -1.56 -17.31
CA LEU A 28 -11.86 -2.76 -18.06
C LEU A 28 -13.35 -3.07 -17.89
N ALA A 29 -13.92 -2.77 -16.73
CA ALA A 29 -15.33 -3.05 -16.41
C ALA A 29 -16.28 -1.89 -16.74
N LYS A 30 -15.77 -0.69 -17.07
CA LYS A 30 -16.62 0.49 -17.28
C LYS A 30 -17.49 0.40 -18.55
N PRO A 31 -18.70 0.97 -18.54
CA PRO A 31 -19.55 1.08 -19.72
C PRO A 31 -18.92 1.95 -20.83
N ALA A 32 -19.33 1.71 -22.07
CA ALA A 32 -18.87 2.48 -23.23
C ALA A 32 -19.24 3.97 -23.11
N ALA A 33 -18.34 4.85 -23.54
CA ALA A 33 -18.55 6.30 -23.48
C ALA A 33 -19.74 6.79 -24.34
N SER A 34 -20.14 6.02 -25.36
CA SER A 34 -21.34 6.32 -26.16
C SER A 34 -22.62 6.28 -25.32
N LEU A 35 -22.66 5.45 -24.27
CA LEU A 35 -23.81 5.30 -23.39
C LEU A 35 -24.10 6.59 -22.60
N LEU A 36 -23.11 7.47 -22.40
CA LEU A 36 -23.32 8.81 -21.82
C LEU A 36 -24.25 9.69 -22.66
N LYS A 37 -24.25 9.50 -23.99
CA LYS A 37 -25.07 10.30 -24.91
C LYS A 37 -26.49 9.75 -25.04
N THR A 38 -26.64 8.43 -24.93
CA THR A 38 -27.92 7.74 -25.13
C THR A 38 -28.68 7.51 -23.82
N ASN A 39 -27.98 7.11 -22.75
CA ASN A 39 -28.57 6.84 -21.44
C ASN A 39 -27.59 7.16 -20.30
N PRO A 40 -27.47 8.44 -19.91
CA PRO A 40 -26.50 8.87 -18.89
C PRO A 40 -26.82 8.33 -17.49
N LEU A 41 -28.09 7.99 -17.20
CA LEU A 41 -28.47 7.44 -15.90
C LEU A 41 -27.92 6.02 -15.73
N GLN A 42 -28.12 5.19 -16.77
CA GLN A 42 -27.57 3.84 -16.79
C GLN A 42 -26.05 3.84 -16.76
N TYR A 43 -25.40 4.76 -17.49
CA TYR A 43 -23.93 4.87 -17.46
C TYR A 43 -23.40 5.04 -16.04
N LYS A 44 -24.03 5.90 -15.24
CA LYS A 44 -23.61 6.11 -13.84
C LYS A 44 -23.74 4.84 -13.02
N GLN A 45 -24.85 4.12 -13.14
CA GLN A 45 -25.08 2.89 -12.39
C GLN A 45 -24.07 1.80 -12.75
N ASP A 46 -23.83 1.60 -14.04
CA ASP A 46 -22.86 0.63 -14.53
C ASP A 46 -21.42 1.03 -14.14
N PHE A 47 -21.12 2.33 -14.15
CA PHE A 47 -19.81 2.85 -13.72
C PHE A 47 -19.56 2.65 -12.21
N PHE A 48 -20.60 2.73 -11.37
CA PHE A 48 -20.49 2.36 -9.96
C PHE A 48 -20.17 0.87 -9.81
N GLY A 49 -20.84 0.00 -10.58
CA GLY A 49 -20.54 -1.43 -10.60
C GLY A 49 -19.09 -1.72 -11.02
N ALA A 50 -18.60 -1.03 -12.06
CA ALA A 50 -17.21 -1.12 -12.51
C ALA A 50 -16.21 -0.68 -11.43
N THR A 51 -16.53 0.41 -10.72
CA THR A 51 -15.70 0.93 -9.62
C THR A 51 -15.66 -0.06 -8.45
N LEU A 52 -16.80 -0.69 -8.13
CA LEU A 52 -16.87 -1.72 -7.09
C LEU A 52 -16.03 -2.95 -7.44
N SER A 53 -16.05 -3.38 -8.70
CA SER A 53 -15.16 -4.44 -9.21
C SER A 53 -13.69 -4.08 -9.03
N GLY A 54 -13.31 -2.84 -9.34
CA GLY A 54 -11.97 -2.32 -9.08
C GLY A 54 -11.58 -2.36 -7.61
N TYR A 55 -12.49 -1.98 -6.70
CA TYR A 55 -12.26 -2.09 -5.26
C TYR A 55 -12.05 -3.53 -4.82
N HIS A 56 -12.88 -4.48 -5.28
CA HIS A 56 -12.69 -5.89 -4.95
C HIS A 56 -11.31 -6.40 -5.36
N ALA A 57 -10.83 -6.05 -6.56
CA ALA A 57 -9.50 -6.42 -7.01
C ALA A 57 -8.39 -5.80 -6.14
N ALA A 58 -8.51 -4.52 -5.80
CA ALA A 58 -7.55 -3.84 -4.92
C ALA A 58 -7.53 -4.43 -3.50
N PHE A 59 -8.69 -4.83 -2.97
CA PHE A 59 -8.79 -5.51 -1.68
C PHE A 59 -8.10 -6.89 -1.69
N LEU A 60 -8.27 -7.66 -2.76
CA LEU A 60 -7.59 -8.95 -2.92
C LEU A 60 -6.07 -8.77 -2.98
N LEU A 61 -5.58 -7.73 -3.68
CA LEU A 61 -4.16 -7.38 -3.69
C LEU A 61 -3.66 -7.03 -2.28
N ALA A 62 -4.41 -6.20 -1.54
CA ALA A 62 -4.05 -5.81 -0.18
C ALA A 62 -4.00 -7.03 0.76
N ALA A 63 -4.99 -7.93 0.66
CA ALA A 63 -4.99 -9.20 1.41
C ALA A 63 -3.76 -10.05 1.08
N GLY A 64 -3.33 -10.08 -0.19
CA GLY A 64 -2.10 -10.74 -0.61
C GLY A 64 -0.85 -10.15 0.05
N PHE A 65 -0.71 -8.82 0.09
CA PHE A 65 0.41 -8.17 0.79
C PHE A 65 0.38 -8.43 2.30
N SER A 66 -0.80 -8.39 2.92
CA SER A 66 -0.96 -8.73 4.34
C SER A 66 -0.55 -10.19 4.62
N LEU A 67 -0.91 -11.12 3.74
CA LEU A 67 -0.52 -12.53 3.87
C LEU A 67 0.99 -12.70 3.78
N ILE A 68 1.65 -12.03 2.83
CA ILE A 68 3.11 -12.06 2.71
C ILE A 68 3.78 -11.49 3.97
N GLY A 69 3.31 -10.33 4.45
CA GLY A 69 3.82 -9.73 5.68
C GLY A 69 3.64 -10.65 6.90
N TRP A 70 2.50 -11.33 6.97
CA TRP A 70 2.21 -12.31 8.02
C TRP A 70 3.14 -13.52 7.96
N ILE A 71 3.42 -14.07 6.77
CA ILE A 71 4.39 -15.16 6.60
C ILE A 71 5.79 -14.70 7.01
N LEU A 72 6.23 -13.52 6.55
CA LEU A 72 7.53 -12.95 6.89
C LEU A 72 7.70 -12.71 8.40
N ALA A 73 6.62 -12.42 9.12
CA ALA A 73 6.67 -12.22 10.56
C ALA A 73 7.17 -13.46 11.32
N PHE A 74 6.89 -14.68 10.84
CA PHE A 74 7.41 -15.91 11.44
C PHE A 74 8.90 -16.16 11.15
N PHE A 75 9.44 -15.55 10.10
CA PHE A 75 10.86 -15.63 9.75
C PHE A 75 11.70 -14.51 10.37
N LEU A 76 11.06 -13.52 10.99
CA LEU A 76 11.74 -12.41 11.67
C LEU A 76 12.25 -12.89 13.04
N ASN A 77 13.45 -13.47 13.08
CA ASN A 77 14.07 -13.93 14.32
C ASN A 77 14.63 -12.73 15.11
N THR A 78 14.31 -12.65 16.41
CA THR A 78 14.71 -11.58 17.35
C THR A 78 16.22 -11.60 17.61
N HIS A 79 17.00 -11.05 16.68
CA HIS A 79 18.40 -10.66 16.94
C HIS A 79 18.75 -9.30 16.29
N ALA A 80 17.75 -8.53 15.90
CA ALA A 80 17.92 -7.16 15.45
C ALA A 80 18.12 -6.20 16.65
N MET A 81 19.30 -6.29 17.25
CA MET A 81 20.10 -5.18 17.80
C MET A 81 19.33 -3.99 18.38
N SER A 82 18.80 -4.15 19.60
CA SER A 82 18.67 -3.01 20.51
C SER A 82 20.08 -2.69 21.02
N GLN A 83 20.85 -1.92 20.24
CA GLN A 83 22.11 -1.39 20.75
C GLN A 83 21.74 -0.28 21.74
N GLU A 84 21.66 -0.65 23.02
CA GLU A 84 21.63 0.31 24.11
C GLU A 84 22.87 1.19 23.95
N VAL A 85 22.66 2.47 23.60
CA VAL A 85 23.74 3.46 23.64
C VAL A 85 24.02 3.71 25.12
N THR A 86 24.85 2.87 25.73
CA THR A 86 25.40 3.10 27.06
C THR A 86 26.25 4.37 26.98
N ILE A 87 25.69 5.50 27.44
CA ILE A 87 26.43 6.75 27.61
C ILE A 87 27.48 6.50 28.70
N LYS A 88 28.71 6.20 28.28
CA LYS A 88 29.86 6.04 29.17
C LYS A 88 30.21 7.41 29.73
N ASN A 89 29.66 7.71 30.90
CA ASN A 89 30.01 8.87 31.71
C ASN A 89 31.46 8.68 32.22
N GLU A 90 32.46 9.01 31.41
CA GLU A 90 33.84 9.09 31.87
C GLU A 90 34.03 10.36 32.69
N LYS A 91 33.86 10.19 34.01
CA LYS A 91 34.52 11.01 35.02
C LYS A 91 36.01 11.16 34.68
N LYS A 92 36.42 12.36 34.31
CA LYS A 92 37.77 12.89 34.58
C LYS A 92 37.64 14.14 35.45
N VAL A 93 37.08 13.95 36.65
CA VAL A 93 37.52 14.69 37.83
C VAL A 93 38.64 13.85 38.45
N LYS A 94 39.88 14.23 38.21
CA LYS A 94 41.08 13.99 39.04
C LYS A 94 42.02 15.15 38.70
N ALA A 95 42.04 16.18 39.55
CA ALA A 95 42.96 16.32 40.69
C ALA A 95 44.26 16.95 40.21
#